data_AF-A0A8I2YNU0-F1
#
_entry.id   AF-A0A8I2YNU0-F1
#
_cell.length_a   1.000
_cell.length_b   1.000
_cell.length_c   1.000
_cell.angle_alpha   90.00
_cell.angle_beta   90.00
_cell.angle_gamma   90.00
#
_symmetry.space_group_name_H-M   'P 1'
#
loop_
_entity.id
_entity.type
_entity.pdbx_description
1 polymer ?
#
loop_
_entity_poly.entity_id
_entity_poly.type
_entity_poly.pdbx_seq_one_letter_code
_entity_poly.pdbx_strand_id
1 'polypeptide(L)' 'MSIQYYHHGRFRVAGGVIPEAVTAYCTYGDPKNPCIVFPTCYGGKLDSE' A
#
# COMPACT_ATOMS: atom_id res chain seq x y z
N MET A 1 -16.81 0.81 4.14
CA MET A 1 -15.36 0.78 4.32
C MET A 1 -14.84 -0.44 3.57
N SER A 2 -14.16 -0.26 2.44
CA SER A 2 -13.64 -1.37 1.62
C SER A 2 -12.15 -1.19 1.40
N ILE A 3 -11.40 -2.29 1.49
CA ILE A 3 -9.98 -2.30 1.15
C ILE A 3 -9.87 -2.24 -0.37
N GLN A 4 -9.08 -1.29 -0.86
CA GLN A 4 -8.74 -1.12 -2.26
C GLN A 4 -7.31 -1.57 -2.50
N TYR A 5 -7.03 -2.04 -3.71
CA TYR A 5 -5.72 -2.54 -4.10
C TYR A 5 -5.25 -1.78 -5.34
N TYR A 6 -4.11 -1.12 -5.21
CA TYR A 6 -3.41 -0.52 -6.35
C TYR A 6 -2.31 -1.47 -6.80
N HIS A 7 -2.41 -1.94 -8.05
CA HIS A 7 -1.45 -2.85 -8.67
C HIS A 7 -0.39 -2.04 -9.42
N HIS A 8 0.84 -2.06 -8.93
CA HIS A 8 1.97 -1.39 -9.56
C HIS A 8 2.59 -2.23 -10.69
N GLY A 9 2.30 -3.54 -10.73
CA GLY A 9 2.99 -4.50 -11.59
C GLY A 9 4.46 -4.63 -11.21
N ARG A 10 5.35 -4.59 -12.21
CA ARG A 10 6.81 -4.69 -12.01
C ARG A 10 7.38 -3.41 -11.40
N PHE A 11 7.58 -3.40 -10.09
CA PHE A 11 8.04 -2.23 -9.34
C PHE A 11 9.54 -2.27 -9.08
N ARG A 12 10.26 -1.24 -9.53
CA ARG A 12 11.72 -1.13 -9.35
C ARG A 12 12.05 -0.57 -7.97
N VAL A 13 12.99 -1.20 -7.29
CA VAL A 13 13.53 -0.76 -5.99
C VAL A 13 15.05 -0.73 -6.04
N ALA A 14 15.68 -0.09 -5.07
CA ALA A 14 17.11 -0.24 -4.88
C ALA A 14 17.42 -1.74 -4.64
N GLY A 15 18.13 -2.37 -5.56
CA GLY A 15 18.50 -3.78 -5.49
C GLY A 15 17.66 -4.75 -6.35
N GLY A 16 16.67 -4.29 -7.11
CA GLY A 16 15.98 -5.19 -8.05
C GLY A 16 14.59 -4.76 -8.49
N VAL A 17 13.76 -5.74 -8.84
CA VAL A 17 12.38 -5.56 -9.31
C VAL A 17 11.46 -6.51 -8.57
N ILE A 18 10.41 -5.97 -7.94
CA ILE A 18 9.28 -6.74 -7.40
C ILE A 18 8.35 -7.05 -8.58
N PRO A 19 8.10 -8.32 -8.94
CA PRO A 19 7.37 -8.66 -10.17
C PRO A 19 5.91 -8.19 -10.19
N GLU A 20 5.21 -8.27 -9.06
CA GLU A 20 3.79 -7.90 -8.92
C GLU A 20 3.57 -7.18 -7.58
N ALA A 21 4.00 -5.92 -7.51
CA ALA A 21 3.82 -5.12 -6.31
C ALA A 21 2.38 -4.58 -6.20
N VAL A 22 1.81 -4.67 -5.00
CA VAL A 22 0.45 -4.23 -4.69
C VAL A 22 0.46 -3.38 -3.42
N THR A 23 -0.26 -2.26 -3.43
CA THR A 23 -0.55 -1.47 -2.22
C THR A 23 -2.01 -1.60 -1.86
N ALA A 24 -2.28 -2.16 -0.67
CA ALA A 24 -3.60 -2.12 -0.06
C ALA A 24 -3.79 -0.78 0.65
N TYR A 25 -4.95 -0.15 0.47
CA TYR A 25 -5.29 1.11 1.13
C TYR A 25 -6.80 1.23 1.35
N CYS A 26 -7.17 2.17 2.22
CA CYS A 26 -8.54 2.59 2.41
C CYS A 26 -8.61 4.12 2.36
N THR A 27 -9.75 4.64 1.93
CA THR A 27 -10.01 6.09 1.88
C THR A 27 -11.16 6.44 2.80
N TYR A 28 -11.09 7.62 3.41
CA TYR A 28 -12.12 8.16 4.29
C TYR A 28 -12.44 9.60 3.87
N GLY A 29 -13.69 10.03 4.06
CA GLY A 29 -14.13 11.39 3.71
C GLY A 29 -14.43 11.58 2.22
N ASP A 30 -14.39 12.84 1.78
CA ASP A 30 -14.69 13.26 0.39
C ASP A 30 -13.39 13.45 -0.41
N PRO A 31 -13.22 12.78 -1.56
CA PRO A 31 -12.03 12.89 -2.42
C PRO A 31 -11.81 14.28 -3.05
N LYS A 32 -12.79 15.20 -2.98
CA LYS A 32 -12.63 16.60 -3.42
C LYS A 32 -11.78 17.43 -2.45
N ASN A 33 -11.63 16.96 -1.21
CA ASN A 33 -10.78 17.63 -0.22
C ASN A 33 -9.30 17.28 -0.44
N PRO A 34 -8.36 18.10 0.07
CA PRO A 34 -6.95 17.76 0.05
C PRO A 34 -6.66 16.38 0.64
N CYS A 35 -5.80 15.62 -0.04
CA CYS A 35 -5.43 14.28 0.40
C CYS A 35 -4.44 14.33 1.56
N ILE A 36 -4.74 13.58 2.63
CA ILE A 36 -3.81 13.32 3.72
C ILE A 36 -3.43 11.84 3.65
N VAL A 37 -2.14 11.56 3.52
CA VAL A 37 -1.62 10.20 3.52
C VAL A 37 -1.24 9.83 4.95
N PHE A 38 -1.87 8.79 5.48
CA PHE A 38 -1.54 8.24 6.80
C PHE A 38 -0.84 6.88 6.62
N PRO A 39 0.51 6.85 6.58
CA PRO A 39 1.24 5.60 6.46
C PRO A 39 1.10 4.81 7.77
N THR A 40 0.64 3.57 7.68
CA THR A 40 0.72 2.64 8.81
C THR A 40 2.09 1.96 8.76
N CYS A 41 2.83 2.05 9.86
CA CYS A 41 4.03 1.24 10.04
C CYS A 41 3.57 -0.19 10.34
N TYR A 42 3.45 -1.03 9.31
CA TYR A 42 3.30 -2.46 9.52
C TYR A 42 4.67 -3.07 9.82
N GLY A 43 5.05 -3.14 11.09
CA GLY A 43 6.11 -4.03 11.54
C GLY A 43 5.56 -5.45 11.45
N GLY A 44 5.63 -6.05 10.26
CA GLY A 44 5.10 -7.39 10.05
C GLY A 44 5.80 -8.38 10.95
N LYS A 45 5.05 -9.02 11.86
CA LYS A 45 5.50 -10.26 12.49
C LYS A 45 5.50 -11.31 11.38
N LEU A 46 6.64 -11.97 11.15
CA LEU A 46 6.73 -13.07 10.20
C LEU A 46 5.73 -14.16 10.65
N ASP A 47 5.03 -14.74 9.69
CA ASP A 47 4.11 -15.86 9.92
C ASP A 47 4.92 -17.07 10.40
N SER A 48 5.12 -17.15 11.72
CA SER A 48 5.70 -18.22 12.55
C SER A 48 5.96 -17.78 14.01
N GLU A 49 5.63 -16.55 14.41
CA GLU A 49 5.74 -16.06 15.81
C GLU A 49 4.41 -15.59 16.41
#